data_AF-A0A941LI83-F1
#
_entry.id   AF-A0A941LI83-F1
#
_cell.length_a   1.000
_cell.length_b   1.000
_cell.length_c   1.000
_cell.angle_alpha   90.00
_cell.angle_beta   90.00
_cell.angle_gamma   90.00
#
_symmetry.space_group_name_H-M   'P 1'
#
loop_
_entity.id
_entity.type
_entity.pdbx_description
1 polymer ?
#
loop_
_entity_poly.entity_id
_entity_poly.type
_entity_poly.pdbx_seq_one_letter_code
_entity_poly.pdbx_strand_id
1 'polypeptide(L)'
;MRARYLQVLAMCACMGLLGQPAQAGQNAAMSHHQELQGVVMEKGGQLVVKVPNGTTYQLNEHRSERHGHAMPKAGDEVTVVIDENNMVLEVHPQGTEGRHRFVVGEVLSIGKLQHEITLKTAQGERKFQLDKQDLPASIQDGAKVRAELNEAGRVIDVHPLKPGAGS
;
A
#
# COMPACT_ATOMS: atom_id res chain seq x y z
N MET A 1 -10.72 36.05 -72.12
CA MET A 1 -10.56 36.90 -70.91
C MET A 1 -11.14 36.16 -69.70
N ARG A 2 -10.51 36.37 -68.53
CA ARG A 2 -10.82 35.88 -67.17
C ARG A 2 -10.15 34.57 -66.74
N ALA A 3 -8.95 34.75 -66.20
CA ALA A 3 -8.28 33.86 -65.26
C ALA A 3 -9.08 33.71 -63.95
N ARG A 4 -8.98 32.54 -63.32
CA ARG A 4 -9.16 32.36 -61.87
C ARG A 4 -8.09 31.40 -61.36
N TYR A 5 -7.23 31.93 -60.50
CA TYR A 5 -6.25 31.24 -59.68
C TYR A 5 -6.94 30.41 -58.59
N LEU A 6 -6.41 29.22 -58.29
CA LEU A 6 -6.48 28.59 -56.96
C LEU A 6 -5.38 27.52 -56.89
N GLN A 7 -4.19 27.88 -56.42
CA GLN A 7 -3.67 27.55 -55.08
C GLN A 7 -3.60 26.04 -54.79
N VAL A 8 -2.38 25.52 -54.94
CA VAL A 8 -1.90 24.27 -54.35
C VAL A 8 -1.57 24.56 -52.88
N LEU A 9 -2.10 23.78 -51.95
CA LEU A 9 -1.50 23.62 -50.62
C LEU A 9 -1.56 22.15 -50.21
N ALA A 10 -0.37 21.61 -49.94
CA ALA A 10 -0.14 20.26 -49.45
C ALA A 10 -0.59 20.11 -47.97
N MET A 11 -1.10 18.94 -47.62
CA MET A 11 -1.06 18.46 -46.23
C MET A 11 -0.54 17.03 -46.18
N CYS A 12 0.58 16.88 -45.49
CA CYS A 12 1.19 15.61 -45.08
C CYS A 12 0.24 14.81 -44.19
N ALA A 13 -0.07 13.58 -44.57
CA ALA A 13 -0.63 12.58 -43.66
C ALA A 13 0.48 11.65 -43.19
N CYS A 14 1.23 12.09 -42.18
CA CYS A 14 2.00 11.19 -41.31
C CYS A 14 1.12 10.90 -40.09
N MET A 15 0.40 9.77 -40.08
CA MET A 15 -0.22 9.27 -38.85
C MET A 15 0.45 7.93 -38.50
N GLY A 16 1.24 8.01 -37.44
CA GLY A 16 2.08 6.95 -36.94
C GLY A 16 1.34 5.87 -36.16
N LEU A 17 2.11 4.82 -35.89
CA LEU A 17 1.82 3.65 -35.08
C LEU A 17 0.95 3.94 -33.84
N LEU A 18 -0.23 3.33 -33.79
CA LEU A 18 -0.92 3.07 -32.53
C LEU A 18 -0.36 1.76 -31.95
N GLY A 19 0.66 1.89 -31.11
CA GLY A 19 1.02 0.86 -30.16
C GLY A 19 -0.13 0.69 -29.17
N GLN A 20 -0.70 -0.51 -29.11
CA GLN A 20 -1.65 -0.87 -28.05
C GLN A 20 -0.87 -0.94 -26.72
N PRO A 21 -1.30 -0.25 -25.65
CA PRO A 21 -0.72 -0.49 -24.34
C PRO A 21 -1.12 -1.89 -23.91
N ALA A 22 -0.12 -2.76 -23.74
CA ALA A 22 -0.28 -4.04 -23.08
C ALA A 22 -0.90 -3.80 -21.69
N GLN A 23 -2.14 -4.24 -21.49
CA GLN A 23 -2.72 -4.38 -20.16
C GLN A 23 -1.84 -5.39 -19.41
N ALA A 24 -0.98 -4.87 -18.54
CA ALA A 24 -0.34 -5.67 -17.51
C ALA A 24 -1.45 -6.21 -16.62
N GLY A 25 -1.83 -7.48 -16.85
CA GLY A 25 -2.69 -8.23 -15.96
C GLY A 25 -2.04 -8.27 -14.58
N GLN A 26 -2.52 -7.40 -13.70
CA GLN A 26 -2.21 -7.45 -12.28
C GLN A 26 -2.76 -8.79 -11.79
N ASN A 27 -1.86 -9.67 -11.35
CA ASN A 27 -2.22 -10.79 -10.50
C ASN A 27 -2.67 -10.20 -9.16
N ALA A 28 -3.92 -9.71 -9.11
CA ALA A 28 -4.63 -9.45 -7.88
C ALA A 28 -4.92 -10.83 -7.25
N ALA A 29 -4.00 -11.28 -6.39
CA ALA A 29 -4.33 -12.33 -5.44
C ALA A 29 -5.61 -11.90 -4.71
N MET A 30 -6.60 -12.78 -4.63
CA MET A 30 -7.90 -12.49 -4.02
C MET A 30 -7.69 -11.95 -2.60
N SER A 31 -7.85 -10.65 -2.43
CA SER A 31 -7.91 -10.01 -1.12
C SER A 31 -9.28 -10.30 -0.52
N HIS A 32 -9.32 -10.91 0.66
CA HIS A 32 -10.56 -11.11 1.44
C HIS A 32 -11.04 -9.82 2.13
N HIS A 33 -10.48 -8.67 1.73
CA HIS A 33 -10.72 -7.38 2.35
C HIS A 33 -11.61 -6.51 1.45
N GLN A 34 -12.46 -5.71 2.09
CA GLN A 34 -13.36 -4.78 1.41
C GLN A 34 -12.92 -3.34 1.64
N GLU A 35 -12.94 -2.53 0.59
CA GLU A 35 -12.73 -1.08 0.68
C GLU A 35 -14.06 -0.34 0.78
N LEU A 36 -14.15 0.60 1.72
CA LEU A 36 -15.34 1.41 1.98
C LEU A 36 -14.97 2.88 2.17
N GLN A 37 -15.76 3.77 1.58
CA GLN A 37 -15.63 5.22 1.82
C GLN A 37 -16.57 5.64 2.94
N GLY A 38 -16.12 6.56 3.80
CA GLY A 38 -16.93 7.08 4.89
C GLY A 38 -16.34 8.32 5.53
N VAL A 39 -17.06 8.82 6.54
CA VAL A 39 -16.68 10.01 7.30
C VAL A 39 -16.37 9.61 8.73
N VAL A 40 -15.25 10.09 9.26
CA VAL A 40 -14.86 9.87 10.65
C VAL A 40 -15.77 10.67 11.59
N MET A 41 -16.24 10.05 12.67
CA MET A 41 -17.03 10.69 13.71
C MET A 41 -16.69 10.12 15.09
N GLU A 42 -17.02 10.85 16.14
CA GLU A 42 -16.96 10.33 17.51
C GLU A 42 -18.24 9.60 17.88
N LYS A 43 -18.11 8.43 18.51
CA LYS A 43 -19.21 7.66 19.06
C LYS A 43 -18.78 7.00 20.36
N GLY A 44 -19.32 7.47 21.48
CA GLY A 44 -19.00 6.90 22.80
C GLY A 44 -17.53 7.03 23.19
N GLY A 45 -16.88 8.15 22.83
CA GLY A 45 -15.46 8.40 23.12
C GLY A 45 -14.46 7.73 22.18
N GLN A 46 -14.93 7.01 21.16
CA GLN A 46 -14.09 6.33 20.17
C GLN A 46 -14.32 6.95 18.78
N LEU A 47 -13.29 6.94 17.95
CA LEU A 47 -13.42 7.31 16.54
C LEU A 47 -13.96 6.13 15.75
N VAL A 48 -14.98 6.41 14.93
CA VAL A 48 -15.59 5.45 14.03
C VAL A 48 -15.71 6.06 12.64
N VAL A 49 -15.69 5.23 11.60
CA VAL A 49 -16.02 5.62 10.23
C VAL A 49 -17.47 5.27 9.96
N LYS A 50 -18.28 6.27 9.66
CA LYS A 50 -19.66 6.08 9.21
C LYS A 50 -19.68 6.05 7.69
N VAL A 51 -20.10 4.91 7.13
CA VAL A 51 -20.26 4.72 5.69
C VAL A 51 -21.69 5.13 5.24
N PRO A 52 -21.95 5.35 3.94
CA PRO A 52 -23.22 5.91 3.46
C PRO A 52 -24.49 5.15 3.86
N ASN A 53 -24.40 3.82 4.05
CA ASN A 53 -25.55 3.01 4.48
C ASN A 53 -25.88 3.15 5.99
N GLY A 54 -25.13 3.97 6.73
CA GLY A 54 -25.32 4.24 8.16
C GLY A 54 -24.53 3.33 9.10
N THR A 55 -23.90 2.26 8.60
CA THR A 55 -23.03 1.39 9.39
C THR A 55 -21.81 2.17 9.88
N THR A 56 -21.35 1.84 11.09
CA THR A 56 -20.17 2.44 11.71
C THR A 56 -19.12 1.39 11.97
N TYR A 57 -17.88 1.62 11.54
CA TYR A 57 -16.72 0.77 11.80
C TYR A 57 -15.78 1.48 12.75
N GLN A 58 -15.38 0.83 13.84
CA GLN A 58 -14.46 1.44 14.80
C GLN A 58 -13.05 1.52 14.21
N LEU A 59 -12.41 2.70 14.34
CA LEU A 59 -11.02 2.86 13.96
C LEU A 59 -10.10 2.24 15.00
N ASN A 60 -9.08 1.54 14.52
CA ASN A 60 -8.03 1.02 15.37
C ASN A 60 -7.03 2.13 15.75
N GLU A 61 -6.70 2.25 17.04
CA GLU A 61 -5.71 3.18 17.57
C GLU A 61 -4.26 2.74 17.30
N HIS A 62 -4.03 1.47 16.97
CA HIS A 62 -2.73 0.95 16.60
C HIS A 62 -2.28 1.46 15.24
N ARG A 63 -1.22 2.28 15.25
CA ARG A 63 -0.64 2.89 14.04
C ARG A 63 -0.14 1.87 13.02
N SER A 64 0.36 0.72 13.47
CA SER A 64 0.89 -0.33 12.61
C SER A 64 -0.21 -1.06 11.84
N GLU A 65 -1.38 -1.23 12.46
CA GLU A 65 -2.58 -1.71 11.77
C GLU A 65 -3.03 -0.66 10.75
N ARG A 66 -2.93 0.64 11.06
CA ARG A 66 -3.13 1.72 10.07
C ARG A 66 -1.94 1.94 9.13
N HIS A 67 -1.02 0.99 8.99
CA HIS A 67 0.14 1.04 8.09
C HIS A 67 0.96 2.34 8.16
N GLY A 68 1.07 2.98 9.33
CA GLY A 68 1.86 4.19 9.51
C GLY A 68 1.13 5.51 9.25
N HIS A 69 -0.16 5.47 8.93
CA HIS A 69 -0.98 6.68 8.80
C HIS A 69 -1.28 7.32 10.17
N ALA A 70 -1.36 8.65 10.16
CA ALA A 70 -1.84 9.40 11.33
C ALA A 70 -3.30 9.02 11.62
N MET A 71 -3.72 9.14 12.88
CA MET A 71 -5.13 8.96 13.21
C MET A 71 -5.93 10.09 12.55
N PRO A 72 -6.97 9.79 11.76
CA PRO A 72 -7.84 10.82 11.20
C PRO A 72 -8.70 11.45 12.31
N LYS A 73 -9.23 12.63 12.05
CA LYS A 73 -10.05 13.41 12.98
C LYS A 73 -11.52 13.30 12.61
N ALA A 74 -12.40 13.56 13.57
CA ALA A 74 -13.83 13.68 13.28
C ALA A 74 -14.07 14.74 12.17
N GLY A 75 -14.86 14.37 11.16
CA GLY A 75 -15.11 15.14 9.96
C GLY A 75 -14.25 14.76 8.76
N ASP A 76 -13.16 14.02 8.95
CA ASP A 76 -12.30 13.59 7.83
C ASP A 76 -13.02 12.57 6.94
N GLU A 77 -12.90 12.76 5.63
CA GLU A 77 -13.31 11.80 4.60
C GLU A 77 -12.20 10.78 4.38
N VAL A 78 -12.54 9.49 4.51
CA VAL A 78 -11.57 8.40 4.48
C VAL A 78 -12.04 7.21 3.64
N THR A 79 -11.07 6.43 3.17
CA THR A 79 -11.27 5.07 2.66
C THR A 79 -10.72 4.10 3.71
N VAL A 80 -11.53 3.13 4.13
CA VAL A 80 -11.12 2.07 5.05
C VAL A 80 -11.07 0.74 4.34
N VAL A 81 -10.07 -0.06 4.69
CA VAL A 81 -9.98 -1.49 4.32
C VAL A 81 -10.46 -2.29 5.52
N ILE A 82 -11.49 -3.10 5.34
CA ILE A 82 -12.06 -3.95 6.40
C ILE A 82 -11.85 -5.43 6.10
N ASP A 83 -11.68 -6.23 7.16
CA ASP A 83 -11.67 -7.68 7.04
C ASP A 83 -13.08 -8.30 7.06
N GLU A 84 -13.13 -9.62 6.90
CA GLU A 84 -14.35 -10.44 6.95
C GLU A 84 -15.10 -10.40 8.30
N ASN A 85 -14.42 -9.97 9.37
CA ASN A 85 -14.99 -9.78 10.71
C ASN A 85 -15.44 -8.33 10.95
N ASN A 86 -15.43 -7.47 9.92
CA ASN A 86 -15.72 -6.04 9.99
C ASN A 86 -14.72 -5.21 10.82
N MET A 87 -13.50 -5.70 11.01
CA MET A 87 -12.43 -4.95 11.64
C MET A 87 -11.76 -4.02 10.62
N VAL A 88 -11.53 -2.76 10.98
CA VAL A 88 -10.76 -1.83 10.14
C VAL A 88 -9.30 -2.22 10.22
N LEU A 89 -8.79 -2.71 9.09
CA LEU A 89 -7.37 -2.97 8.88
C LEU A 89 -6.68 -1.65 8.57
N GLU A 90 -7.10 -0.95 7.52
CA GLU A 90 -6.44 0.26 7.05
C GLU A 90 -7.37 1.46 7.02
N VAL A 91 -6.80 2.66 7.13
CA VAL A 91 -7.53 3.92 6.92
C VAL A 91 -6.64 4.91 6.18
N HIS A 92 -7.19 5.44 5.09
CA HIS A 92 -6.53 6.33 4.15
C HIS A 92 -7.39 7.58 3.94
N PRO A 93 -6.82 8.75 3.64
CA PRO A 93 -7.59 9.85 3.09
C PRO A 93 -8.40 9.39 1.88
N GLN A 94 -9.63 9.90 1.72
CA GLN A 94 -10.48 9.50 0.60
C GLN A 94 -9.78 9.71 -0.76
N GLY A 95 -9.87 8.71 -1.63
CA GLY A 95 -9.23 8.73 -2.95
C GLY A 95 -7.74 8.36 -2.95
N THR A 96 -7.23 7.87 -1.82
CA THR A 96 -5.87 7.31 -1.73
C THR A 96 -5.93 5.83 -1.33
N GLU A 97 -4.98 5.05 -1.81
CA GLU A 97 -4.82 3.62 -1.52
C GLU A 97 -3.49 3.40 -0.78
N GLY A 98 -3.47 2.39 0.10
CA GLY A 98 -2.26 1.89 0.72
C GLY A 98 -1.30 1.33 -0.32
N ARG A 99 -0.08 1.88 -0.39
CA ARG A 99 1.00 1.40 -1.27
C ARG A 99 2.08 0.74 -0.45
N HIS A 100 1.93 -0.55 -0.26
CA HIS A 100 2.95 -1.34 0.42
C HIS A 100 4.06 -1.78 -0.54
N ARG A 101 5.28 -1.84 -0.01
CA ARG A 101 6.45 -2.37 -0.71
C ARG A 101 7.02 -3.55 0.06
N PHE A 102 7.48 -4.55 -0.66
CA PHE A 102 8.13 -5.71 -0.05
C PHE A 102 9.64 -5.69 -0.25
N VAL A 103 10.38 -6.04 0.79
CA VAL A 103 11.83 -6.25 0.76
C VAL A 103 12.11 -7.69 1.18
N VAL A 104 12.86 -8.41 0.35
CA VAL A 104 13.34 -9.75 0.66
C VAL A 104 14.80 -9.66 1.10
N GLY A 105 15.14 -10.37 2.17
CA GLY A 105 16.51 -10.42 2.67
C GLY A 105 16.71 -11.44 3.77
N GLU A 106 17.97 -11.58 4.18
CA GLU A 106 18.37 -12.33 5.37
C GLU A 106 18.50 -11.35 6.55
N VAL A 107 17.97 -11.71 7.72
CA VAL A 107 18.09 -10.90 8.93
C VAL A 107 19.53 -10.94 9.41
N LEU A 108 20.19 -9.78 9.50
CA LEU A 108 21.52 -9.65 10.07
C LEU A 108 21.47 -9.27 11.56
N SER A 109 20.50 -8.45 11.94
CA SER A 109 20.29 -8.04 13.33
C SER A 109 18.90 -7.48 13.56
N ILE A 110 18.42 -7.62 14.80
CA ILE A 110 17.17 -7.00 15.28
C ILE A 110 17.51 -6.14 16.51
N GLY A 111 17.46 -4.82 16.34
CA GLY A 111 17.62 -3.86 17.42
C GLY A 111 16.29 -3.57 18.09
N LYS A 112 15.86 -4.42 19.03
CA LYS A 112 14.54 -4.28 19.71
C LYS A 112 14.38 -2.93 20.41
N LEU A 113 15.45 -2.43 21.05
CA LEU A 113 15.42 -1.12 21.72
C LEU A 113 15.40 0.05 20.73
N GLN A 114 16.03 -0.11 19.57
CA GLN A 114 16.10 0.90 18.51
C GLN A 114 14.93 0.82 17.53
N HIS A 115 14.08 -0.19 17.67
CA HIS A 115 12.98 -0.52 16.77
C HIS A 115 13.50 -0.62 15.32
N GLU A 116 14.53 -1.42 15.12
CA GLU A 116 15.14 -1.58 13.80
C GLU A 116 15.44 -3.02 13.46
N ILE A 117 15.45 -3.31 12.16
CA ILE A 117 15.89 -4.56 11.59
C ILE A 117 16.89 -4.27 10.47
N THR A 118 18.02 -4.99 10.48
CA THR A 118 19.01 -4.93 9.40
C THR A 118 18.87 -6.16 8.53
N LEU A 119 18.67 -5.97 7.24
CA LEU A 119 18.52 -7.04 6.25
C LEU A 119 19.67 -7.00 5.26
N LYS A 120 20.24 -8.17 4.95
CA LYS A 120 21.06 -8.38 3.77
C LYS A 120 20.15 -8.63 2.57
N THR A 121 20.02 -7.63 1.71
CA THR A 121 19.20 -7.67 0.50
C THR A 121 20.07 -7.93 -0.74
N ALA A 122 19.43 -8.16 -1.89
CA ALA A 122 20.15 -8.25 -3.17
C ALA A 122 20.91 -6.95 -3.52
N GLN A 123 20.47 -5.81 -2.98
CA GLN A 123 21.11 -4.51 -3.15
C GLN A 123 22.14 -4.20 -2.06
N GLY A 124 22.46 -5.16 -1.19
CA GLY A 124 23.37 -5.00 -0.05
C GLY A 124 22.65 -4.87 1.29
N GLU A 125 23.39 -4.48 2.31
CA GLU A 125 22.89 -4.33 3.67
C GLU A 125 22.02 -3.07 3.80
N ARG A 126 20.83 -3.25 4.37
CA ARG A 126 19.82 -2.22 4.49
C ARG A 126 19.21 -2.28 5.88
N LYS A 127 19.17 -1.13 6.56
CA LYS A 127 18.52 -0.97 7.86
C LYS A 127 17.13 -0.36 7.68
N PHE A 128 16.15 -0.91 8.39
CA PHE A 128 14.77 -0.45 8.35
C PHE A 128 14.26 -0.21 9.76
N GLN A 129 13.43 0.82 9.89
CA GLN A 129 12.69 1.11 11.12
C GLN A 129 11.46 0.22 11.20
N LEU A 130 11.20 -0.37 12.37
CA LEU A 130 10.03 -1.17 12.67
C LEU A 130 8.89 -0.27 13.18
N ASP A 131 7.67 -0.54 12.73
CA ASP A 131 6.46 0.05 13.27
C ASP A 131 5.81 -0.83 14.36
N LYS A 132 6.14 -2.12 14.38
CA LYS A 132 5.81 -3.07 15.45
C LYS A 132 7.07 -3.47 16.22
N GLN A 133 7.01 -3.49 17.55
CA GLN A 133 8.11 -3.98 18.38
C GLN A 133 8.19 -5.51 18.36
N ASP A 134 7.04 -6.18 18.29
CA ASP A 134 6.95 -7.63 18.34
C ASP A 134 7.10 -8.23 16.94
N LEU A 135 8.11 -9.08 16.81
CA LEU A 135 8.33 -9.93 15.65
C LEU A 135 8.07 -11.39 16.07
N PRO A 136 7.56 -12.23 15.16
CA PRO A 136 7.42 -13.67 15.44
C PRO A 136 8.75 -14.26 15.89
N ALA A 137 8.72 -15.23 16.82
CA ALA A 137 9.94 -15.83 17.37
C ALA A 137 10.85 -16.51 16.32
N SER A 138 10.29 -16.85 15.15
CA SER A 138 11.03 -17.39 14.01
C SER A 138 11.86 -16.35 13.26
N ILE A 139 11.63 -15.06 13.51
CA ILE A 139 12.38 -13.94 12.93
C ILE A 139 13.56 -13.64 13.86
N GLN A 140 14.71 -14.21 13.51
CA GLN A 140 15.98 -14.08 14.23
C GLN A 140 17.12 -13.95 13.22
N ASP A 141 18.32 -13.64 13.69
CA ASP A 141 19.51 -13.53 12.84
C ASP A 141 19.70 -14.80 11.99
N GLY A 142 20.02 -14.61 10.70
CA GLY A 142 20.12 -15.66 9.67
C GLY A 142 18.77 -16.07 9.04
N ALA A 143 17.62 -15.63 9.56
CA ALA A 143 16.33 -15.95 8.96
C ALA A 143 16.17 -15.25 7.60
N LYS A 144 15.70 -15.99 6.58
CA LYS A 144 15.25 -15.39 5.31
C LYS A 144 13.82 -14.91 5.47
N VAL A 145 13.58 -13.66 5.12
CA VAL A 145 12.29 -12.99 5.36
C VAL A 145 11.82 -12.18 4.16
N ARG A 146 10.51 -11.97 4.10
CA ARG A 146 9.87 -10.93 3.31
C ARG A 146 9.30 -9.91 4.29
N ALA A 147 9.91 -8.73 4.34
CA ALA A 147 9.43 -7.59 5.12
C ALA A 147 8.46 -6.75 4.27
N GLU A 148 7.32 -6.41 4.84
CA GLU A 148 6.37 -5.47 4.28
C GLU A 148 6.63 -4.07 4.85
N LEU A 149 6.75 -3.09 3.96
CA LEU A 149 7.02 -1.70 4.29
C LEU A 149 5.81 -0.86 3.91
N ASN A 150 5.47 0.07 4.78
CA ASN A 150 4.55 1.15 4.44
C ASN A 150 5.20 2.21 3.54
N GLU A 151 4.42 3.23 3.20
CA GLU A 151 4.79 4.37 2.35
C GLU A 151 5.92 5.21 2.95
N ALA A 152 6.02 5.24 4.28
CA ALA A 152 7.13 5.89 4.99
C ALA A 152 8.41 5.02 5.01
N GLY A 153 8.37 3.81 4.44
CA GLY A 153 9.49 2.87 4.41
C GLY A 153 9.75 2.16 5.74
N ARG A 154 8.79 2.20 6.68
CA ARG A 154 8.86 1.46 7.96
C ARG A 154 8.26 0.07 7.77
N VAL A 155 8.86 -0.90 8.43
CA VAL A 155 8.42 -2.30 8.41
C VAL A 155 7.19 -2.46 9.30
N ILE A 156 6.13 -2.97 8.73
CA ILE A 156 4.80 -3.15 9.34
C ILE A 156 4.47 -4.62 9.55
N ASP A 157 5.10 -5.51 8.77
CA ASP A 157 5.06 -6.95 8.97
C ASP A 157 6.34 -7.63 8.45
N VAL A 158 6.66 -8.81 9.01
CA VAL A 158 7.80 -9.64 8.59
C VAL A 158 7.38 -11.11 8.59
N HIS A 159 7.44 -11.74 7.42
CA HIS A 159 7.15 -13.16 7.27
C HIS A 159 8.41 -13.98 6.97
N PRO A 160 8.56 -15.19 7.57
CA PRO A 160 9.58 -16.13 7.15
C PRO A 160 9.36 -16.55 5.69
N LEU A 161 10.43 -16.56 4.89
CA LEU A 161 10.42 -17.22 3.59
C LEU A 161 10.57 -18.73 3.82
N LYS A 162 9.53 -19.50 3.48
CA LYS A 162 9.62 -20.96 3.51
C LYS A 162 10.75 -21.42 2.56
N PRO A 163 11.61 -22.36 2.97
CA PRO A 163 12.56 -23.00 2.05
C PRO A 163 11.76 -23.74 0.97
N GLY A 164 11.83 -23.27 -0.29
CA GLY A 164 11.24 -23.99 -1.43
C GLY A 164 10.30 -23.20 -2.35
N ALA A 165 9.95 -21.94 -2.06
CA ALA A 165 9.15 -21.10 -2.97
C ALA A 165 10.03 -20.33 -3.98
N GLY A 166 10.99 -21.03 -4.60
CA GLY A 166 11.94 -20.43 -5.54
C GLY A 166 12.80 -21.50 -6.19
N SER A 167 12.18 -22.21 -7.13
CA SER A 167 12.84 -22.92 -8.23
C SER A 167 12.18 -22.47 -9.53
#